data_AF-A0A7Y2H1F2-F1
#
_entry.id   AF-A0A7Y2H1F2-F1
#
_cell.length_a   1.000
_cell.length_b   1.000
_cell.length_c   1.000
_cell.angle_alpha   90.00
_cell.angle_beta   90.00
_cell.angle_gamma   90.00
#
_symmetry.space_group_name_H-M   'P 1'
#
loop_
_entity.id
_entity.type
_entity.pdbx_description
1 polymer ?
#
loop_
_entity_poly.entity_id
_entity_poly.type
_entity_poly.pdbx_seq_one_letter_code
_entity_poly.pdbx_strand_id
1 'polypeptide(L)' 'MADTQKPYEVFEEDGKFVVRDENGMALLSCATDTDAQHYAELANRAYDRGYRAGRKSKA' A
#
# COMPACT_ATOMS: atom_id res chain seq x y z
N MET A 1 -14.15 -15.93 2.38
CA MET A 1 -12.82 -15.70 1.78
C MET A 1 -12.40 -14.33 2.28
N ALA A 2 -11.33 -14.23 3.08
CA ALA A 2 -10.88 -12.92 3.56
C ALA A 2 -10.23 -12.22 2.37
N ASP A 3 -11.00 -11.38 1.70
CA ASP A 3 -10.51 -10.41 0.72
C ASP A 3 -9.39 -9.64 1.39
N THR A 4 -8.16 -10.04 1.09
CA THR A 4 -6.97 -9.29 1.49
C THR A 4 -6.90 -8.16 0.48
N GLN A 5 -7.83 -7.20 0.61
CA GLN A 5 -7.74 -5.93 -0.10
C GLN A 5 -6.36 -5.39 0.24
N LYS A 6 -5.51 -5.30 -0.78
CA LYS A 6 -4.22 -4.65 -0.68
C LYS A 6 -4.56 -3.16 -0.60
N PRO A 7 -4.46 -2.52 0.58
CA PRO A 7 -4.86 -1.12 0.69
C PRO A 7 -4.02 -0.23 -0.21
N TYR A 8 -2.79 -0.63 -0.57
CA TYR A 8 -1.90 0.21 -1.38
C TYR A 8 -1.75 -0.30 -2.81
N GLU A 9 -2.09 0.55 -3.78
CA GLU A 9 -1.99 0.29 -5.21
C GLU A 9 -1.22 1.41 -5.93
N VAL A 10 -0.60 1.08 -7.07
CA VAL A 10 0.19 2.03 -7.88
C VAL A 10 -0.65 2.51 -9.05
N PHE A 11 -0.66 3.83 -9.26
CA PHE A 11 -1.33 4.50 -10.37
C PHE A 11 -0.34 5.35 -11.15
N GLU A 12 -0.41 5.33 -12.47
CA GLU A 12 0.37 6.24 -13.30
C GLU A 12 -0.44 7.53 -13.54
N GLU A 13 0.14 8.69 -13.19
CA GLU A 13 -0.41 10.01 -13.49
C GLU A 13 0.68 10.96 -13.99
N ASP A 14 0.43 11.64 -15.11
CA ASP A 14 1.32 12.67 -15.67
C ASP A 14 2.80 12.23 -15.80
N GLY A 15 3.01 10.95 -16.13
CA GLY A 15 4.35 10.36 -16.28
C GLY A 15 5.08 10.08 -14.96
N LYS A 16 4.35 10.04 -13.83
CA LYS A 16 4.83 9.65 -12.50
C LYS A 16 3.99 8.52 -11.95
N PHE A 17 4.56 7.76 -11.02
CA PHE A 17 3.89 6.63 -10.38
C PHE A 17 3.49 7.01 -8.97
N VAL A 18 2.19 7.08 -8.70
CA VAL A 18 1.60 7.48 -7.43
C VAL A 18 1.08 6.24 -6.71
N VAL A 19 1.57 5.99 -5.50
CA VAL A 19 1.02 4.96 -4.62
C VAL A 19 -0.18 5.57 -3.90
N ARG A 20 -1.35 4.95 -4.02
CA ARG A 20 -2.60 5.37 -3.38
C ARG A 20 -3.12 4.30 -2.43
N ASP A 21 -3.79 4.73 -1.38
CA ASP A 21 -4.55 3.89 -0.46
C ASP A 21 -5.95 3.53 -1.02
N GLU A 22 -6.67 2.59 -0.39
CA GLU A 22 -8.06 2.19 -0.72
C GLU A 22 -9.03 3.38 -0.73
N ASN A 23 -8.74 4.42 0.06
CA ASN A 23 -9.51 5.67 0.09
C ASN A 23 -9.16 6.64 -1.06
N GLY A 24 -8.28 6.24 -1.98
CA GLY A 24 -7.79 7.07 -3.08
C GLY A 24 -6.78 8.12 -2.63
N MET A 25 -6.29 8.07 -1.39
CA MET A 25 -5.34 9.02 -0.85
C MET A 25 -3.93 8.71 -1.37
N ALA A 26 -3.29 9.69 -2.02
CA ALA A 26 -1.92 9.56 -2.48
C ALA A 26 -0.95 9.56 -1.29
N LEU A 27 -0.21 8.47 -1.11
CA LEU A 27 0.79 8.33 -0.05
C LEU A 27 2.13 8.93 -0.48
N LEU A 28 2.55 8.61 -1.70
CA LEU A 28 3.82 9.05 -2.27
C LEU A 28 3.79 8.97 -3.80
N SER A 29 4.65 9.74 -4.44
CA SER A 29 4.87 9.74 -5.89
C SER A 29 6.33 9.41 -6.21
N CYS A 30 6.55 8.39 -7.02
CA CYS A 30 7.85 7.96 -7.53
C CYS A 30 8.04 8.37 -8.99
N ALA A 31 9.31 8.46 -9.38
CA ALA A 31 9.69 8.72 -10.77
C ALA A 31 9.65 7.44 -11.64
N THR A 32 9.69 6.25 -11.05
CA THR A 32 9.75 4.96 -11.75
C THR A 32 8.74 3.97 -11.18
N ASP A 33 8.19 3.12 -12.05
CA ASP A 33 7.22 2.07 -11.70
C ASP A 33 7.78 1.11 -10.65
N THR A 34 9.01 0.64 -10.87
CA THR A 34 9.65 -0.34 -9.99
C THR A 34 9.77 0.16 -8.55
N ASP A 35 10.05 1.44 -8.37
CA ASP A 35 10.17 2.07 -7.06
C ASP A 35 8.79 2.16 -6.40
N ALA A 36 7.78 2.64 -7.13
CA ALA A 36 6.40 2.70 -6.65
C ALA A 36 5.83 1.32 -6.27
N GLN A 37 6.10 0.29 -7.08
CA GLN A 37 5.69 -1.09 -6.79
C GLN A 37 6.38 -1.61 -5.52
N HIS A 38 7.68 -1.35 -5.37
CA HIS A 38 8.42 -1.74 -4.17
C HIS A 38 7.82 -1.09 -2.92
N TYR A 39 7.49 0.21 -2.98
CA TYR A 39 6.87 0.91 -1.86
C TYR A 39 5.46 0.42 -1.56
N ALA A 40 4.64 0.18 -2.60
CA ALA A 40 3.30 -0.39 -2.42
C ALA A 40 3.35 -1.78 -1.77
N GLU A 41 4.28 -2.66 -2.20
CA GLU A 41 4.49 -3.94 -1.56
C GLU A 41 4.96 -3.80 -0.11
N LEU A 42 5.88 -2.89 0.17
CA LEU A 42 6.40 -2.65 1.52
C LEU A 42 5.29 -2.12 2.45
N ALA A 43 4.46 -1.20 1.96
CA ALA A 43 3.30 -0.67 2.68
C ALA A 43 2.25 -1.77 2.93
N ASN A 44 1.95 -2.60 1.93
CA ASN A 44 1.06 -3.75 2.07
C ASN A 44 1.60 -4.79 3.08
N ARG A 45 2.92 -5.06 3.07
CA ARG A 45 3.55 -5.96 4.06
C ARG A 45 3.55 -5.38 5.46
N ALA A 46 3.79 -4.08 5.59
CA ALA A 46 3.71 -3.37 6.86
C ALA A 46 2.27 -3.37 7.39
N TYR A 47 1.28 -3.23 6.51
CA TYR A 47 -0.13 -3.36 6.85
C TYR A 47 -0.48 -4.78 7.31
N ASP A 48 -0.09 -5.83 6.58
CA ASP A 48 -0.31 -7.22 7.03
C ASP A 48 0.32 -7.48 8.41
N ARG A 49 1.56 -7.01 8.62
CA ARG A 49 2.27 -7.17 9.90
C ARG A 49 1.66 -6.32 11.01
N GLY A 50 1.31 -5.07 10.75
CA GLY A 50 0.73 -4.13 11.72
C GLY A 50 -0.71 -4.47 12.09
N TYR A 51 -1.51 -4.88 11.11
CA TYR A 51 -2.87 -5.39 11.29
C TYR A 51 -2.89 -6.69 12.10
N ARG A 52 -1.91 -7.59 11.88
CA ARG A 52 -1.73 -8.79 12.71
C ARG A 52 -1.15 -8.52 14.10
N ALA A 53 -0.29 -7.51 14.26
CA ALA A 53 0.25 -7.13 15.56
C ALA A 53 -0.79 -6.42 16.45
N GLY A 54 -1.63 -5.55 15.86
CA GLY A 54 -2.69 -4.83 16.57
C GLY A 54 -3.84 -5.72 17.03
N ARG A 55 -4.21 -6.76 16.25
CA ARG A 55 -5.27 -7.71 16.66
C ARG A 55 -4.87 -8.72 17.73
N LYS A 56 -3.59 -8.86 18.07
CA LYS A 56 -3.15 -9.71 19.20
C LYS A 56 -3.05 -8.98 20.54
N SER A 57 -3.33 -7.68 20.59
CA SER A 57 -3.28 -6.89 21.84
C SER A 57 -4.65 -6.56 22.42
N LYS A 58 -5.74 -7.14 21.88
CA LYS A 58 -7.05 -7.23 22.55
C LYS A 58 -7.69 -8.60 22.26
N ALA A 59 -7.21 -9.63 22.95
CA ALA A 59 -7.99 -10.81 23.31
C ALA A 59 -7.42 -11.34 24.62
#